data_AF-A0AA39VJX9-F1
#
_entry.id   AF-A0AA39VJX9-F1
#
_cell.length_a   1.000
_cell.length_b   1.000
_cell.length_c   1.000
_cell.angle_alpha   90.00
_cell.angle_beta   90.00
_cell.angle_gamma   90.00
#
_symmetry.space_group_name_H-M   'P 1'
#
loop_
_entity.id
_entity.type
_entity.pdbx_description
1 polymer ?
#
loop_
_entity_poly.entity_id
_entity_poly.type
_entity_poly.pdbx_seq_one_letter_code
_entity_poly.pdbx_strand_id
1 'polypeptide(L)'
;MENGIDFLHVLDPDMSSKIFMCLEDPSDLVRVSTVSPFWQQHVIANGLCKQLCLRLFPQLSKVDNVIELMSSTKNPAEVGSSNFTEWESLKKEHRAYAFLARGFTSFAVKQLIVEPIAASSTDNFPTENIYHTLNPSKRARRITYWSSEGQRNPAVPETLTYKLDGDLCLINEINIQPFQVFFQRGRPIYSAKAVRFRMGHVKQPKPPVGPPLDVLHSIHDCFVWTYTSEEFPMAQENRLQNFKLPEPVLCIGGIMQVELLGRVQKQEMDSLFYICVALVQIVGRSLAPAFSVDIDEHAKLTLKVPSYNQPSPPDIPSTNSSFFDQRHVRDYYWVEEDDESSDEEFDL
;
A
#
# COMPACT_ATOMS: atom_id res chain seq x y z
N MET A 1 1.50 -19.23 52.48
CA MET A 1 1.39 -19.03 51.03
C MET A 1 2.82 -18.93 50.52
N GLU A 2 3.30 -19.96 49.82
CA GLU A 2 4.62 -19.92 49.20
C GLU A 2 4.62 -18.82 48.14
N ASN A 3 5.50 -17.84 48.28
CA ASN A 3 5.78 -16.86 47.23
C ASN A 3 6.39 -17.63 46.06
N GLY A 4 5.59 -17.97 45.06
CA GLY A 4 6.07 -18.57 43.82
C GLY A 4 7.14 -17.66 43.23
N ILE A 5 8.35 -18.20 43.05
CA ILE A 5 9.45 -17.49 42.38
C ILE A 5 9.04 -17.35 40.91
N ASP A 6 9.01 -16.11 40.40
CA ASP A 6 8.70 -15.87 39.00
C ASP A 6 9.80 -16.49 38.12
N PHE A 7 9.40 -17.21 37.08
CA PHE A 7 10.28 -17.98 36.18
C PHE A 7 11.46 -17.18 35.66
N LEU A 8 11.28 -15.89 35.38
CA LEU A 8 12.36 -15.04 34.88
C LEU A 8 13.42 -14.73 35.95
N HIS A 9 13.14 -14.88 37.25
CA HIS A 9 14.18 -14.79 38.29
C HIS A 9 15.11 -15.99 38.31
N VAL A 10 14.68 -17.12 37.74
CA VAL A 10 15.48 -18.35 37.65
C VAL A 10 16.39 -18.32 36.42
N LEU A 11 16.06 -17.48 35.44
CA LEU A 11 16.81 -17.31 34.20
C LEU A 11 17.70 -16.07 34.24
N ASP A 12 18.82 -16.16 33.55
CA ASP A 12 19.61 -14.98 33.22
C ASP A 12 18.80 -14.02 32.30
N PRO A 13 18.92 -12.68 32.45
CA PRO A 13 18.20 -11.71 31.62
C PRO A 13 18.44 -11.88 30.12
N ASP A 14 19.65 -12.24 29.68
CA ASP A 14 19.95 -12.43 28.26
C ASP A 14 19.28 -13.70 27.72
N MET A 15 19.22 -14.76 28.54
CA MET A 15 18.48 -15.98 28.19
C MET A 15 16.99 -15.72 28.09
N SER A 16 16.44 -14.94 29.01
CA SER A 16 15.04 -14.52 29.00
C SER A 16 14.69 -13.74 27.73
N SER A 17 15.54 -12.78 27.35
CA SER A 17 15.38 -12.01 26.11
C SER A 17 15.45 -12.92 24.86
N LYS A 18 16.37 -13.89 24.82
CA LYS A 18 16.46 -14.85 23.71
C LYS A 18 15.19 -15.71 23.59
N ILE A 19 14.65 -16.20 24.71
CA ILE A 19 13.40 -16.98 24.72
C ILE A 19 12.23 -16.14 24.20
N PHE A 20 12.09 -14.90 24.69
CA PHE A 20 11.02 -14.02 24.23
C PHE A 20 11.18 -13.60 22.76
N MET A 21 12.39 -13.47 22.25
CA MET A 21 12.65 -13.19 20.84
C MET A 21 12.38 -14.39 19.91
N CYS A 22 12.14 -15.58 20.44
CA CYS A 22 11.57 -16.69 19.66
C CYS A 22 10.09 -16.48 19.32
N LEU A 23 9.40 -15.52 19.96
CA LEU A 23 8.02 -15.17 19.63
C LEU A 23 8.00 -14.34 18.34
N GLU A 24 7.28 -14.84 17.34
CA GLU A 24 7.18 -14.19 16.02
C GLU A 24 5.94 -13.31 15.89
N ASP A 25 4.84 -13.66 16.56
CA ASP A 25 3.64 -12.83 16.62
C ASP A 25 3.83 -11.73 17.68
N PRO A 26 3.78 -10.44 17.30
CA PRO A 26 3.86 -9.36 18.27
C PRO A 26 2.77 -9.38 19.33
N SER A 27 1.62 -9.98 19.03
CA SER A 27 0.52 -10.17 19.98
C SER A 27 0.96 -11.03 21.17
N ASP A 28 1.90 -11.96 20.96
CA ASP A 28 2.39 -12.85 22.00
C ASP A 28 3.33 -12.12 22.97
N LEU A 29 4.15 -11.18 22.49
CA LEU A 29 4.92 -10.31 23.39
C LEU A 29 4.04 -9.43 24.28
N VAL A 30 2.91 -8.95 23.74
CA VAL A 30 1.93 -8.20 24.53
C VAL A 30 1.29 -9.11 25.58
N ARG A 31 0.93 -10.35 25.21
CA ARG A 31 0.39 -11.35 26.17
C ARG A 31 1.39 -11.70 27.26
N VAL A 32 2.65 -11.94 26.91
CA VAL A 32 3.76 -12.18 27.86
C VAL A 32 3.88 -11.03 28.86
N SER A 33 3.72 -9.79 28.39
CA SER A 33 3.75 -8.60 29.26
C SER A 33 2.58 -8.53 30.27
N THR A 34 1.55 -9.36 30.13
CA THR A 34 0.41 -9.40 31.07
C THR A 34 0.55 -10.49 32.14
N VAL A 35 1.57 -11.36 32.05
CA VAL A 35 1.78 -12.48 32.97
C VAL A 35 2.13 -12.00 34.38
N SER A 36 3.06 -11.05 34.50
CA SER A 36 3.43 -10.42 35.77
C SER A 36 4.04 -9.03 35.53
N PRO A 37 4.07 -8.15 36.55
CA PRO A 37 4.77 -6.86 36.47
C PRO A 37 6.26 -7.02 36.13
N PHE A 38 6.89 -8.12 36.54
CA PHE A 38 8.29 -8.40 36.26
C PHE A 38 8.51 -8.71 34.76
N TRP A 39 7.63 -9.53 34.17
CA TRP A 39 7.68 -9.83 32.73
C TRP A 39 7.46 -8.57 31.90
N GLN A 40 6.49 -7.75 32.30
CA GLN A 40 6.24 -6.46 31.67
C GLN A 40 7.48 -5.57 31.72
N GLN A 41 8.13 -5.46 32.89
CA GLN A 41 9.34 -4.67 33.05
C GLN A 41 10.47 -5.19 32.16
N HIS A 42 10.67 -6.51 32.09
CA HIS A 42 11.68 -7.12 31.24
C HIS A 42 11.44 -6.82 29.76
N VAL A 43 10.20 -6.95 29.27
CA VAL A 43 9.84 -6.66 27.87
C VAL A 43 10.09 -5.19 27.52
N ILE A 44 9.72 -4.25 28.42
CA ILE A 44 9.90 -2.81 28.22
C ILE A 44 11.38 -2.43 28.28
N ALA A 45 12.10 -2.86 29.31
CA ALA A 45 13.49 -2.51 29.53
C ALA A 45 14.40 -3.00 28.39
N ASN A 46 14.08 -4.15 27.80
CA ASN A 46 14.84 -4.70 26.67
C ASN A 46 14.30 -4.28 25.30
N GLY A 47 13.22 -3.48 25.24
CA GLY A 47 12.66 -2.98 23.98
C GLY A 47 12.18 -4.07 23.02
N LEU A 48 11.69 -5.21 23.51
CA LEU A 48 11.47 -6.40 22.67
C LEU A 48 10.42 -6.16 21.57
N CYS A 49 9.38 -5.38 21.82
CA CYS A 49 8.40 -5.00 20.79
C CYS A 49 9.03 -4.21 19.64
N LYS A 50 9.97 -3.30 19.94
CA LYS A 50 10.73 -2.55 18.94
C LYS A 50 11.61 -3.48 18.13
N GLN A 51 12.34 -4.38 18.80
CA GLN A 51 13.20 -5.36 18.12
C GLN A 51 12.40 -6.27 17.18
N LEU A 52 11.22 -6.73 17.60
CA LEU A 52 10.36 -7.55 16.76
C LEU A 52 9.84 -6.78 15.53
N CYS A 53 9.38 -5.54 15.71
CA CYS A 53 8.97 -4.69 14.60
C CYS A 53 10.12 -4.43 13.60
N LEU A 54 11.35 -4.22 14.10
CA LEU A 54 12.54 -4.05 13.26
C LEU A 54 12.91 -5.34 12.51
N ARG A 55 12.71 -6.49 13.13
CA ARG A 55 12.92 -7.79 12.47
C ARG A 55 11.91 -8.01 11.34
N LEU A 56 10.64 -7.70 11.58
CA LEU A 56 9.58 -7.80 10.57
C LEU A 56 9.76 -6.77 9.45
N PHE A 57 10.12 -5.54 9.80
CA PHE A 57 10.27 -4.42 8.87
C PHE A 57 11.55 -3.64 9.17
N PRO A 58 12.70 -4.05 8.61
CA PRO A 58 14.00 -3.40 8.84
C PRO A 58 14.03 -1.91 8.52
N GLN A 59 13.13 -1.47 7.64
CA GLN A 59 12.94 -0.08 7.24
C GLN A 59 12.66 0.87 8.42
N LEU A 60 12.11 0.33 9.52
CA LEU A 60 11.85 1.06 10.75
C LEU A 60 13.14 1.45 11.50
N SER A 61 14.32 0.95 11.11
CA SER A 61 15.59 1.32 11.75
C SER A 61 15.95 2.79 11.57
N LYS A 62 15.31 3.47 10.61
CA LYS A 62 15.43 4.91 10.35
C LYS A 62 14.56 5.77 11.28
N VAL A 63 13.76 5.15 12.15
CA VAL A 63 12.95 5.86 13.15
C VAL A 63 13.85 6.32 14.28
N ASP A 64 14.08 7.63 14.32
CA ASP A 64 14.94 8.29 15.30
C ASP A 64 14.20 8.51 16.62
N ASN A 65 12.92 8.85 16.55
CA ASN A 65 12.10 9.14 17.72
C ASN A 65 10.62 8.82 17.51
N VAL A 66 9.94 8.62 18.64
CA VAL A 66 8.49 8.44 18.71
C VAL A 66 7.87 9.67 19.36
N ILE A 67 6.73 10.15 18.87
CA ILE A 67 5.95 11.25 19.47
C ILE A 67 4.51 10.77 19.66
N GLU A 68 4.01 10.83 20.89
CA GLU A 68 2.59 10.61 21.20
C GLU A 68 1.88 11.97 21.27
N LEU A 69 0.76 12.15 20.56
CA LEU A 69 0.03 13.43 20.52
C LEU A 69 -1.13 13.49 21.53
N MET A 70 -1.40 12.38 22.25
CA MET A 70 -2.49 12.33 23.21
C MET A 70 -2.16 13.15 24.47
N SER A 71 -2.69 14.37 24.48
CA SER A 71 -2.86 15.29 25.60
C SER A 71 -1.58 15.75 26.31
N SER A 72 -1.33 17.05 26.14
CA SER A 72 -0.62 17.93 27.06
C SER A 72 -1.20 17.81 28.47
N THR A 73 -0.85 16.76 29.19
CA THR A 73 -1.05 16.72 30.63
C THR A 73 0.08 17.55 31.22
N LYS A 74 -0.28 18.78 31.60
CA LYS A 74 0.50 19.76 32.38
C LYS A 74 1.84 19.21 32.88
N ASN A 75 2.94 19.83 32.46
CA ASN A 75 4.20 19.76 33.19
C ASN A 75 3.89 19.99 34.69
N PRO A 76 4.13 19.04 35.60
CA PRO A 76 4.65 19.44 36.89
C PRO A 76 6.07 19.90 36.58
N ALA A 77 6.33 21.19 36.80
CA ALA A 77 7.70 21.63 36.93
C ALA A 77 8.33 20.80 38.06
N GLU A 78 9.09 19.75 37.75
CA GLU A 78 9.72 18.95 38.80
C GLU A 78 10.96 18.25 38.26
N VAL A 79 12.04 18.46 39.01
CA VAL A 79 13.39 17.94 38.84
C VAL A 79 13.33 16.41 38.88
N GLY A 80 13.10 15.77 37.74
CA GLY A 80 13.14 14.32 37.59
C GLY A 80 14.58 13.81 37.55
N SER A 81 14.87 12.74 38.31
CA SER A 81 16.09 11.93 38.14
C SER A 81 16.16 11.37 36.71
N SER A 82 17.36 11.31 36.10
CA SER A 82 17.54 10.84 34.72
C SER A 82 16.94 9.45 34.47
N ASN A 83 16.93 8.60 35.50
CA ASN A 83 16.40 7.23 35.43
C ASN A 83 14.87 7.21 35.28
N PHE A 84 14.17 8.19 35.85
CA PHE A 84 12.70 8.30 35.71
C PHE A 84 12.33 8.73 34.28
N THR A 85 13.05 9.70 33.73
CA THR A 85 12.83 10.18 32.36
C THR A 85 13.16 9.10 31.32
N GLU A 86 14.20 8.30 31.56
CA GLU A 86 14.58 7.17 30.69
C GLU A 86 13.51 6.07 30.70
N TRP A 87 13.03 5.68 31.88
CA TRP A 87 11.99 4.66 32.01
C TRP A 87 10.66 5.06 31.35
N GLU A 88 10.23 6.31 31.48
CA GLU A 88 9.05 6.79 30.78
C GLU A 88 9.24 6.82 29.25
N SER A 89 10.44 7.12 28.76
CA SER A 89 10.77 7.00 27.34
C SER A 89 10.67 5.55 26.85
N LEU A 90 11.16 4.58 27.62
CA LEU A 90 11.06 3.15 27.28
C LEU A 90 9.61 2.67 27.25
N LYS A 91 8.78 3.09 28.22
CA LYS A 91 7.34 2.80 28.21
C LYS A 91 6.64 3.36 26.98
N LYS A 92 6.95 4.60 26.62
CA LYS A 92 6.40 5.28 25.44
C LYS A 92 6.78 4.52 24.17
N GLU A 93 8.06 4.19 23.99
CA GLU A 93 8.49 3.38 22.85
C GLU A 93 7.80 2.01 22.82
N HIS A 94 7.74 1.32 23.96
CA HIS A 94 7.05 0.04 24.07
C HIS A 94 5.59 0.13 23.62
N ARG A 95 4.83 1.12 24.10
CA ARG A 95 3.42 1.33 23.71
C ARG A 95 3.29 1.56 22.21
N ALA A 96 4.12 2.44 21.64
CA ALA A 96 4.07 2.76 20.22
C ALA A 96 4.39 1.54 19.35
N TYR A 97 5.47 0.80 19.65
CA TYR A 97 5.85 -0.37 18.87
C TYR A 97 4.92 -1.56 19.09
N ALA A 98 4.39 -1.78 20.30
CA ALA A 98 3.37 -2.81 20.53
C ALA A 98 2.09 -2.52 19.73
N PHE A 99 1.67 -1.24 19.69
CA PHE A 99 0.52 -0.83 18.91
C PHE A 99 0.78 -0.88 17.39
N LEU A 100 1.99 -0.54 16.96
CA LEU A 100 2.41 -0.63 15.56
C LEU A 100 2.33 -2.08 15.08
N ALA A 101 2.83 -3.00 15.90
CA ALA A 101 2.82 -4.42 15.62
C ALA A 101 1.39 -4.98 15.53
N ARG A 102 0.49 -4.52 16.41
CA ARG A 102 -0.96 -4.78 16.30
C ARG A 102 -1.54 -4.21 15.00
N GLY A 103 -1.09 -3.04 14.55
CA GLY A 103 -1.47 -2.44 13.28
C GLY A 103 -1.20 -3.37 12.10
N PHE A 104 -0.01 -3.98 12.07
CA PHE A 104 0.40 -4.90 11.02
C PHE A 104 -0.45 -6.17 10.94
N THR A 105 -0.95 -6.68 12.07
CA THR A 105 -1.68 -7.96 12.13
C THR A 105 -3.19 -7.78 12.10
N SER A 106 -3.71 -6.72 12.72
CA SER A 106 -5.13 -6.62 13.10
C SER A 106 -5.92 -5.55 12.37
N PHE A 107 -5.30 -4.53 11.76
CA PHE A 107 -6.04 -3.47 11.08
C PHE A 107 -6.69 -3.96 9.78
N ALA A 108 -7.84 -3.42 9.39
CA ALA A 108 -8.57 -3.94 8.22
C ALA A 108 -7.73 -3.88 6.93
N VAL A 109 -7.78 -4.96 6.14
CA VAL A 109 -7.23 -4.99 4.79
C VAL A 109 -8.21 -4.29 3.84
N LYS A 110 -7.72 -3.35 3.04
CA LYS A 110 -8.52 -2.55 2.09
C LYS A 110 -7.70 -2.12 0.88
N GLN A 111 -8.38 -1.55 -0.11
CA GLN A 111 -7.74 -0.76 -1.17
C GLN A 111 -7.09 0.48 -0.54
N LEU A 112 -5.82 0.73 -0.86
CA LEU A 112 -5.01 1.77 -0.25
C LEU A 112 -4.91 3.03 -1.12
N ILE A 113 -5.20 2.98 -2.42
CA ILE A 113 -5.10 4.16 -3.27
C ILE A 113 -6.18 5.18 -2.90
N VAL A 114 -5.75 6.41 -2.59
CA VAL A 114 -6.64 7.55 -2.34
C VAL A 114 -6.73 8.46 -3.56
N GLU A 115 -5.58 8.81 -4.15
CA GLU A 115 -5.51 9.69 -5.31
C GLU A 115 -4.42 9.25 -6.28
N PRO A 116 -4.66 9.38 -7.60
CA PRO A 116 -3.58 9.29 -8.57
C PRO A 116 -2.81 10.61 -8.58
N ILE A 117 -1.49 10.52 -8.66
CA ILE A 117 -0.61 11.69 -8.64
C ILE A 117 -0.19 12.06 -10.07
N ALA A 118 0.38 11.10 -10.80
CA ALA A 118 0.92 11.35 -12.14
C ALA A 118 1.08 10.06 -12.93
N ALA A 119 0.97 10.17 -14.25
CA ALA A 119 1.47 9.19 -15.20
C ALA A 119 2.70 9.78 -15.92
N SER A 120 3.68 8.96 -16.33
CA SER A 120 4.86 9.45 -17.08
C SER A 120 4.58 9.83 -18.52
N SER A 121 3.40 9.56 -19.05
CA SER A 121 2.84 10.14 -20.27
C SER A 121 1.33 9.91 -20.29
N THR A 122 0.61 10.61 -21.17
CA THR A 122 -0.80 10.33 -21.45
C THR A 122 -1.10 10.74 -22.87
N ASP A 123 -1.66 9.83 -23.68
CA ASP A 123 -1.95 10.11 -25.10
C ASP A 123 -3.10 11.12 -25.27
N ASN A 124 -4.35 10.68 -25.16
CA ASN A 124 -5.50 11.55 -25.35
C ASN A 124 -5.94 12.19 -24.03
N PHE A 125 -5.14 13.11 -23.47
CA PHE A 125 -5.54 13.83 -22.26
C PHE A 125 -6.70 14.81 -22.54
N PRO A 126 -7.74 14.89 -21.69
CA PRO A 126 -7.93 14.17 -20.42
C PRO A 126 -8.72 12.85 -20.55
N THR A 127 -9.10 12.42 -21.75
CA THR A 127 -9.99 11.25 -21.95
C THR A 127 -9.39 9.91 -21.55
N GLU A 128 -8.06 9.77 -21.57
CA GLU A 128 -7.34 8.52 -21.25
C GLU A 128 -6.39 8.71 -20.04
N ASN A 129 -6.81 9.53 -19.08
CA ASN A 129 -5.97 9.90 -17.95
C ASN A 129 -5.89 8.80 -16.86
N ILE A 130 -4.93 8.96 -15.95
CA ILE A 130 -4.66 8.03 -14.84
C ILE A 130 -5.85 7.79 -13.89
N TYR A 131 -6.77 8.73 -13.72
CA TYR A 131 -7.93 8.57 -12.81
C TYR A 131 -8.83 7.41 -13.23
N HIS A 132 -8.82 7.06 -14.52
CA HIS A 132 -9.57 5.93 -15.04
C HIS A 132 -9.07 4.56 -14.56
N THR A 133 -7.88 4.48 -13.97
CA THR A 133 -7.32 3.25 -13.39
C THR A 133 -7.89 2.89 -12.01
N LEU A 134 -8.67 3.77 -11.37
CA LEU A 134 -9.16 3.52 -10.00
C LEU A 134 -10.52 2.83 -9.96
N ASN A 135 -11.38 3.12 -10.94
CA ASN A 135 -12.75 2.62 -10.99
C ASN A 135 -13.07 2.21 -12.42
N PRO A 136 -13.07 0.90 -12.74
CA PRO A 136 -13.56 0.46 -14.03
C PRO A 136 -15.06 0.76 -14.08
N SER A 137 -15.47 1.62 -15.01
CA SER A 137 -16.89 1.89 -15.22
C SER A 137 -17.62 0.57 -15.54
N LYS A 138 -18.58 0.21 -14.70
CA LYS A 138 -19.42 -1.00 -14.88
C LYS A 138 -20.46 -0.84 -15.98
N ARG A 139 -20.64 0.37 -16.53
CA ARG A 139 -21.60 0.62 -17.61
C ARG A 139 -20.92 0.31 -18.94
N ALA A 140 -21.44 -0.68 -19.65
CA ALA A 140 -20.94 -1.16 -20.95
C ALA A 140 -20.73 -0.07 -22.03
N ARG A 141 -21.27 1.15 -21.84
CA ARG A 141 -21.19 2.26 -22.80
C ARG A 141 -20.03 3.24 -22.58
N ARG A 142 -19.28 3.13 -21.48
CA ARG A 142 -18.07 3.94 -21.24
C ARG A 142 -17.05 3.07 -20.53
N ILE A 143 -16.16 2.46 -21.29
CA ILE A 143 -15.01 1.76 -20.72
C ILE A 143 -13.92 2.81 -20.53
N THR A 144 -13.43 2.93 -19.30
CA THR A 144 -12.44 3.93 -18.89
C THR A 144 -11.10 3.26 -18.67
N TYR A 145 -10.03 3.81 -19.22
CA TYR A 145 -8.66 3.33 -19.09
C TYR A 145 -7.69 4.50 -19.12
N TRP A 146 -6.46 4.24 -18.67
CA TRP A 146 -5.32 5.10 -18.97
C TRP A 146 -4.57 4.59 -20.19
N SER A 147 -4.05 5.50 -21.02
CA SER A 147 -3.20 5.20 -22.18
C SER A 147 -1.93 6.04 -22.15
N SER A 148 -0.77 5.40 -22.36
CA SER A 148 0.50 6.09 -22.56
C SER A 148 0.57 6.80 -23.90
N GLU A 149 1.43 7.80 -24.06
CA GLU A 149 1.85 8.25 -25.39
C GLU A 149 2.57 7.13 -26.18
N GLY A 150 2.48 7.20 -27.51
CA GLY A 150 3.10 6.24 -28.41
C GLY A 150 4.62 6.34 -28.42
N GLN A 151 5.31 5.19 -28.38
CA GLN A 151 6.76 5.12 -28.42
C GLN A 151 7.27 4.23 -29.56
N ARG A 152 8.35 4.67 -30.23
CA ARG A 152 9.03 3.84 -31.24
C ARG A 152 9.84 2.71 -30.61
N ASN A 153 10.52 3.03 -29.51
CA ASN A 153 11.34 2.06 -28.79
C ASN A 153 10.46 1.34 -27.73
N PRO A 154 10.20 0.03 -27.87
CA PRO A 154 9.38 -0.70 -26.91
C PRO A 154 10.05 -0.85 -25.54
N ALA A 155 11.35 -0.58 -25.40
CA ALA A 155 12.04 -0.65 -24.12
C ALA A 155 11.80 0.57 -23.22
N VAL A 156 11.20 1.66 -23.73
CA VAL A 156 10.89 2.85 -22.93
C VAL A 156 9.75 2.53 -21.96
N PRO A 157 9.99 2.59 -20.64
CA PRO A 157 8.99 2.24 -19.65
C PRO A 157 7.93 3.34 -19.51
N GLU A 158 6.84 2.99 -18.84
CA GLU A 158 5.84 3.94 -18.34
C GLU A 158 5.68 3.79 -16.84
N THR A 159 5.11 4.78 -16.19
CA THR A 159 4.88 4.80 -14.76
C THR A 159 3.53 5.40 -14.41
N LEU A 160 2.92 4.84 -13.37
CA LEU A 160 1.71 5.35 -12.74
C LEU A 160 1.97 5.53 -11.25
N THR A 161 1.86 6.76 -10.76
CA THR A 161 2.20 7.13 -9.38
C THR A 161 0.93 7.47 -8.62
N TYR A 162 0.80 6.90 -7.42
CA TYR A 162 -0.38 6.99 -6.57
C TYR A 162 -0.01 7.40 -5.15
N LYS A 163 -0.93 8.08 -4.48
CA LYS A 163 -0.89 8.31 -3.04
C LYS A 163 -1.75 7.28 -2.32
N LEU A 164 -1.20 6.77 -1.23
CA LEU A 164 -1.84 5.80 -0.38
C LEU A 164 -2.58 6.46 0.79
N ASP A 165 -3.48 5.69 1.39
CA ASP A 165 -4.23 6.08 2.57
C ASP A 165 -3.33 6.07 3.81
N GLY A 166 -2.55 7.14 3.99
CA GLY A 166 -1.67 7.36 5.13
C GLY A 166 -0.19 7.15 4.84
N ASP A 167 0.64 7.69 5.73
CA ASP A 167 2.10 7.68 5.56
C ASP A 167 2.70 6.29 5.83
N LEU A 168 2.02 5.43 6.59
CA LEU A 168 2.44 4.07 6.88
C LEU A 168 1.39 3.09 6.38
N CYS A 169 1.77 2.33 5.35
CA CYS A 169 0.91 1.33 4.73
C CYS A 169 1.65 0.00 4.63
N LEU A 170 1.06 -1.07 5.14
CA LEU A 170 1.54 -2.43 4.91
C LEU A 170 0.91 -2.97 3.63
N ILE A 171 1.70 -3.17 2.59
CA ILE A 171 1.24 -3.63 1.27
C ILE A 171 1.40 -5.13 1.18
N ASN A 172 0.30 -5.81 0.87
CA ASN A 172 0.26 -7.27 0.74
C ASN A 172 0.18 -7.71 -0.72
N GLU A 173 -0.57 -6.97 -1.53
CA GLU A 173 -0.98 -7.40 -2.86
C GLU A 173 -1.15 -6.20 -3.78
N ILE A 174 -0.74 -6.36 -5.03
CA ILE A 174 -0.87 -5.35 -6.06
C ILE A 174 -1.55 -6.00 -7.25
N ASN A 175 -2.64 -5.42 -7.74
CA ASN A 175 -3.40 -5.94 -8.85
C ASN A 175 -3.44 -4.95 -10.00
N ILE A 176 -3.22 -5.42 -11.23
CA ILE A 176 -3.27 -4.59 -12.44
C ILE A 176 -4.06 -5.33 -13.51
N GLN A 177 -4.95 -4.62 -14.19
CA GLN A 177 -5.65 -5.10 -15.38
C GLN A 177 -5.21 -4.31 -16.60
N PRO A 178 -4.50 -4.93 -17.56
CA PRO A 178 -4.27 -4.34 -18.88
C PRO A 178 -5.59 -4.10 -19.61
N PHE A 179 -5.62 -3.11 -20.50
CA PHE A 179 -6.80 -2.80 -21.28
C PHE A 179 -6.78 -3.48 -22.66
N GLN A 180 -7.92 -4.08 -23.03
CA GLN A 180 -8.18 -4.58 -24.38
C GLN A 180 -8.97 -3.56 -25.18
N VAL A 181 -8.44 -3.20 -26.34
CA VAL A 181 -9.08 -2.24 -27.22
C VAL A 181 -10.10 -2.97 -28.11
N PHE A 182 -11.36 -2.96 -27.67
CA PHE A 182 -12.46 -3.67 -28.34
C PHE A 182 -12.87 -3.07 -29.68
N PHE A 183 -12.49 -1.82 -29.96
CA PHE A 183 -12.83 -1.08 -31.18
C PHE A 183 -11.77 -1.18 -32.29
N GLN A 184 -10.65 -1.88 -32.05
CA GLN A 184 -9.64 -2.18 -33.07
C GLN A 184 -9.80 -3.62 -33.58
N ARG A 185 -9.40 -3.85 -34.84
CA ARG A 185 -9.44 -5.19 -35.45
C ARG A 185 -8.55 -6.15 -34.65
N GLY A 186 -9.04 -7.36 -34.39
CA GLY A 186 -8.31 -8.35 -33.60
C GLY A 186 -8.33 -8.12 -32.08
N ARG A 187 -8.96 -7.02 -31.60
CA ARG A 187 -9.12 -6.67 -30.18
C ARG A 187 -7.80 -6.78 -29.39
N PRO A 188 -6.76 -6.04 -29.80
CA PRO A 188 -5.44 -6.16 -29.20
C PRO A 188 -5.42 -5.72 -27.73
N ILE A 189 -4.46 -6.26 -26.99
CA ILE A 189 -4.24 -5.94 -25.57
C ILE A 189 -2.95 -5.12 -25.47
N TYR A 190 -3.06 -3.91 -24.95
CA TYR A 190 -1.94 -3.00 -24.80
C TYR A 190 -1.30 -3.15 -23.41
N SER A 191 -0.69 -4.30 -23.16
CA SER A 191 0.00 -4.62 -21.91
C SER A 191 1.50 -4.29 -21.94
N ALA A 192 2.09 -4.26 -20.75
CA ALA A 192 3.53 -4.34 -20.55
C ALA A 192 4.01 -5.80 -20.60
N LYS A 193 5.31 -6.05 -20.78
CA LYS A 193 5.93 -7.38 -20.63
C LYS A 193 6.11 -7.75 -19.16
N ALA A 194 6.48 -6.76 -18.35
CA ALA A 194 6.68 -6.92 -16.92
C ALA A 194 6.27 -5.64 -16.17
N VAL A 195 6.12 -5.76 -14.86
CA VAL A 195 5.87 -4.64 -13.95
C VAL A 195 6.86 -4.64 -12.81
N ARG A 196 7.17 -3.46 -12.28
CA ARG A 196 7.96 -3.27 -11.07
C ARG A 196 7.28 -2.26 -10.17
N PHE A 197 7.42 -2.43 -8.86
CA PHE A 197 6.77 -1.59 -7.86
C PHE A 197 7.81 -0.84 -7.04
N ARG A 198 7.58 0.46 -6.87
CA ARG A 198 8.40 1.33 -6.03
C ARG A 198 7.55 1.96 -4.94
N MET A 199 8.11 2.08 -3.76
CA MET A 199 7.45 2.68 -2.60
C MET A 199 8.39 3.68 -1.94
N GLY A 200 7.83 4.76 -1.41
CA GLY A 200 8.61 5.77 -0.73
C GLY A 200 7.81 7.00 -0.39
N HIS A 201 8.46 8.16 -0.50
CA HIS A 201 7.96 9.42 0.01
C HIS A 201 8.29 10.60 -0.91
N VAL A 202 7.58 11.71 -0.70
CA VAL A 202 7.88 12.99 -1.35
C VAL A 202 9.18 13.57 -0.77
N LYS A 203 10.03 14.18 -1.62
CA LYS A 203 11.23 14.91 -1.21
C LYS A 203 10.86 16.15 -0.39
N GLN A 204 11.74 16.52 0.54
CA GLN A 204 11.64 17.76 1.29
C GLN A 204 12.63 18.82 0.74
N PRO A 205 12.27 20.12 0.77
CA PRO A 205 10.96 20.64 1.11
C PRO A 205 9.92 20.23 0.06
N LYS A 206 8.67 20.02 0.48
CA LYS A 206 7.56 19.73 -0.44
C LYS A 206 7.57 20.77 -1.57
N PRO A 207 7.47 20.35 -2.84
CA PRO A 207 7.42 21.29 -3.95
C PRO A 207 6.28 22.30 -3.73
N PRO A 208 6.46 23.57 -4.11
CA PRO A 208 5.45 24.60 -3.89
C PRO A 208 4.11 24.19 -4.51
N VAL A 209 3.03 24.37 -3.76
CA VAL A 209 1.66 24.16 -4.26
C VAL A 209 1.36 25.31 -5.24
N GLY A 210 1.55 25.04 -6.53
CA GLY A 210 1.36 26.00 -7.63
C GLY A 210 0.72 25.35 -8.86
N PRO A 211 0.41 26.13 -9.92
CA PRO A 211 -0.22 25.62 -11.14
C PRO A 211 0.64 24.51 -11.78
N PRO A 212 0.04 23.62 -12.59
CA PRO A 212 0.61 22.31 -12.89
C PRO A 212 2.04 22.47 -13.40
N LEU A 213 2.97 21.72 -12.80
CA LEU A 213 4.29 21.55 -13.38
C LEU A 213 4.08 20.97 -14.78
N ASP A 214 4.06 21.85 -15.80
CA ASP A 214 4.66 21.52 -17.07
C ASP A 214 6.02 20.92 -16.72
N VAL A 215 6.36 19.78 -17.32
CA VAL A 215 7.52 18.92 -17.03
C VAL A 215 7.19 17.73 -16.11
N LEU A 216 6.53 16.74 -16.70
CA LEU A 216 6.46 15.33 -16.29
C LEU A 216 7.82 14.77 -15.84
N HIS A 217 8.93 15.23 -16.44
CA HIS A 217 10.30 14.88 -16.05
C HIS A 217 10.65 15.35 -14.62
N SER A 218 10.07 16.45 -14.14
CA SER A 218 10.36 17.02 -12.81
C SER A 218 9.61 16.29 -11.69
N ILE A 219 8.49 15.63 -11.99
CA ILE A 219 7.69 14.90 -11.00
C ILE A 219 8.42 13.64 -10.53
N HIS A 220 9.14 12.95 -11.42
CA HIS A 220 9.99 11.81 -11.02
C HIS A 220 11.07 12.21 -10.02
N ASP A 221 11.59 13.42 -10.15
CA ASP A 221 12.55 13.99 -9.21
C ASP A 221 11.93 14.45 -7.90
N CYS A 222 10.60 14.41 -7.73
CA CYS A 222 9.93 14.80 -6.49
C CYS A 222 9.87 13.68 -5.45
N PHE A 223 10.27 12.44 -5.77
CA PHE A 223 10.13 11.30 -4.87
C PHE A 223 11.48 10.68 -4.49
N VAL A 224 11.52 10.10 -3.30
CA VAL A 224 12.60 9.23 -2.83
C VAL A 224 12.02 7.82 -2.70
N TRP A 225 12.60 6.88 -3.43
CA TRP A 225 12.21 5.47 -3.39
C TRP A 225 13.05 4.74 -2.34
N THR A 226 12.39 4.17 -1.34
CA THR A 226 13.04 3.39 -0.27
C THR A 226 12.93 1.89 -0.49
N TYR A 227 12.01 1.47 -1.35
CA TYR A 227 11.83 0.09 -1.77
C TYR A 227 11.61 0.02 -3.27
N THR A 228 12.15 -1.03 -3.89
CA THR A 228 11.95 -1.37 -5.30
C THR A 228 11.88 -2.89 -5.38
N SER A 229 10.78 -3.41 -5.94
CA SER A 229 10.58 -4.84 -6.09
C SER A 229 11.43 -5.43 -7.23
N GLU A 230 11.46 -6.75 -7.32
CA GLU A 230 11.82 -7.44 -8.57
C GLU A 230 10.81 -7.14 -9.69
N GLU A 231 11.15 -7.56 -10.91
CA GLU A 231 10.24 -7.48 -12.05
C GLU A 231 9.30 -8.69 -12.06
N PHE A 232 8.00 -8.43 -12.14
CA PHE A 232 7.00 -9.47 -12.28
C PHE A 232 6.51 -9.54 -13.72
N PRO A 233 6.47 -10.72 -14.35
CA PRO A 233 5.94 -10.86 -15.70
C PRO A 233 4.45 -10.51 -15.74
N MET A 234 4.03 -9.75 -16.74
CA MET A 234 2.63 -9.40 -16.98
C MET A 234 2.09 -10.26 -18.14
N ALA A 235 1.00 -10.98 -17.88
CA ALA A 235 0.32 -11.74 -18.91
C ALA A 235 -0.36 -10.79 -19.91
N GLN A 236 -0.42 -11.20 -21.17
CA GLN A 236 -1.05 -10.41 -22.24
C GLN A 236 -2.55 -10.71 -22.30
N GLU A 237 -3.24 -10.47 -21.17
CA GLU A 237 -4.64 -10.85 -20.96
C GLU A 237 -5.42 -9.71 -20.28
N ASN A 238 -6.64 -9.46 -20.74
CA ASN A 238 -7.55 -8.47 -20.16
C ASN A 238 -8.32 -9.05 -18.97
N ARG A 239 -7.58 -9.31 -17.90
CA ARG A 239 -8.11 -9.71 -16.60
C ARG A 239 -7.32 -9.04 -15.51
N LEU A 240 -7.91 -8.95 -14.32
CA LEU A 240 -7.20 -8.48 -13.15
C LEU A 240 -6.10 -9.50 -12.80
N GLN A 241 -4.84 -9.07 -12.92
CA GLN A 241 -3.67 -9.88 -12.62
C GLN A 241 -3.14 -9.52 -11.25
N ASN A 242 -2.71 -10.54 -10.51
CA ASN A 242 -2.30 -10.45 -9.13
C ASN A 242 -0.79 -10.57 -9.01
N PHE A 243 -0.15 -9.55 -8.45
CA PHE A 243 1.29 -9.49 -8.24
C PHE A 243 1.56 -9.52 -6.73
N LYS A 244 1.88 -10.72 -6.24
CA LYS A 244 2.20 -10.93 -4.82
C LYS A 244 3.67 -10.62 -4.57
N LEU A 245 3.90 -9.78 -3.56
CA LEU A 245 5.25 -9.54 -3.07
C LEU A 245 5.70 -10.78 -2.27
N PRO A 246 7.00 -11.14 -2.31
CA PRO A 246 7.52 -12.30 -1.55
C PRO A 246 7.23 -12.19 -0.04
N GLU A 247 7.31 -10.97 0.49
CA GLU A 247 6.93 -10.62 1.85
C GLU A 247 6.11 -9.31 1.83
N PRO A 248 5.21 -9.08 2.79
CA PRO A 248 4.53 -7.80 2.94
C PRO A 248 5.53 -6.65 3.09
N VAL A 249 5.29 -5.54 2.39
CA VAL A 249 6.21 -4.40 2.39
C VAL A 249 5.60 -3.22 3.12
N LEU A 250 6.32 -2.68 4.10
CA LEU A 250 5.96 -1.43 4.77
C LEU A 250 6.35 -0.24 3.88
N CYS A 251 5.36 0.43 3.30
CA CYS A 251 5.54 1.70 2.61
C CYS A 251 5.56 2.85 3.64
N ILE A 252 6.68 3.59 3.67
CA ILE A 252 6.88 4.77 4.51
C ILE A 252 6.84 6.03 3.63
N GLY A 253 5.91 6.93 3.94
CA GLY A 253 5.62 8.17 3.22
C GLY A 253 4.44 8.12 2.26
N GLY A 254 3.75 6.97 2.16
CA GLY A 254 2.46 6.87 1.48
C GLY A 254 2.50 7.07 -0.04
N ILE A 255 3.65 6.91 -0.70
CA ILE A 255 3.75 7.00 -2.17
C ILE A 255 4.08 5.63 -2.75
N MET A 256 3.36 5.25 -3.80
CA MET A 256 3.65 4.05 -4.58
C MET A 256 3.63 4.36 -6.09
N GLN A 257 4.57 3.75 -6.82
CA GLN A 257 4.66 3.83 -8.26
C GLN A 257 4.68 2.43 -8.88
N VAL A 258 3.86 2.26 -9.92
CA VAL A 258 3.90 1.10 -10.81
C VAL A 258 4.75 1.48 -12.01
N GLU A 259 5.83 0.77 -12.27
CA GLU A 259 6.59 0.83 -13.51
C GLU A 259 6.10 -0.28 -14.46
N LEU A 260 5.74 0.09 -15.68
CA LEU A 260 5.28 -0.76 -16.76
C LEU A 260 6.45 -0.93 -17.74
N LEU A 261 7.01 -2.12 -17.80
CA LEU A 261 8.28 -2.41 -18.48
C LEU A 261 8.03 -3.19 -19.77
N GLY A 262 8.58 -2.69 -20.87
CA GLY A 262 8.53 -3.34 -22.17
C GLY A 262 7.14 -3.28 -22.80
N ARG A 263 7.00 -2.50 -23.87
CA ARG A 263 5.76 -2.41 -24.63
C ARG A 263 5.62 -3.61 -25.57
N VAL A 264 4.39 -4.11 -25.72
CA VAL A 264 4.12 -5.32 -26.54
C VAL A 264 3.39 -4.97 -27.82
N GLN A 265 2.32 -4.18 -27.72
CA GLN A 265 1.41 -3.94 -28.84
C GLN A 265 1.72 -2.63 -29.57
N LYS A 266 1.65 -2.67 -30.90
CA LYS A 266 1.64 -1.48 -31.75
C LYS A 266 0.23 -1.07 -32.13
N GLN A 267 0.01 0.23 -32.19
CA GLN A 267 -1.20 0.81 -32.74
C GLN A 267 -1.13 0.85 -34.27
N GLU A 268 -2.23 0.48 -34.93
CA GLU A 268 -2.28 0.39 -36.41
C GLU A 268 -2.14 1.75 -37.09
N MET A 269 -2.66 2.83 -36.49
CA MET A 269 -2.70 4.16 -37.11
C MET A 269 -1.32 4.80 -37.29
N ASP A 270 -0.40 4.58 -36.35
CA ASP A 270 0.90 5.27 -36.29
C ASP A 270 2.09 4.30 -36.18
N SER A 271 1.84 2.99 -36.03
CA SER A 271 2.85 1.95 -35.84
C SER A 271 3.76 2.15 -34.62
N LEU A 272 3.31 2.91 -33.61
CA LEU A 272 3.99 3.13 -32.34
C LEU A 272 3.48 2.15 -31.28
N PHE A 273 4.29 1.93 -30.25
CA PHE A 273 3.97 1.06 -29.12
C PHE A 273 3.28 1.84 -28.00
N TYR A 274 2.19 1.26 -27.48
CA TYR A 274 1.37 1.83 -26.42
C TYR A 274 1.20 0.84 -25.25
N ILE A 275 0.90 1.38 -24.06
CA ILE A 275 0.45 0.63 -22.89
C ILE A 275 -0.85 1.26 -22.40
N CYS A 276 -1.85 0.42 -22.15
CA CYS A 276 -3.14 0.83 -21.62
C CYS A 276 -3.49 0.02 -20.37
N VAL A 277 -3.94 0.70 -19.32
CA VAL A 277 -4.31 0.09 -18.03
C VAL A 277 -5.74 0.43 -17.68
N ALA A 278 -6.56 -0.59 -17.43
CA ALA A 278 -7.96 -0.45 -17.05
C ALA A 278 -8.16 -0.29 -15.54
N LEU A 279 -7.35 -0.98 -14.73
CA LEU A 279 -7.48 -0.98 -13.28
C LEU A 279 -6.14 -1.19 -12.58
N VAL A 280 -5.93 -0.47 -11.48
CA VAL A 280 -4.86 -0.69 -10.50
C VAL A 280 -5.46 -0.77 -9.10
N GLN A 281 -5.09 -1.79 -8.34
CA GLN A 281 -5.42 -1.93 -6.93
C GLN A 281 -4.18 -2.22 -6.10
N ILE A 282 -4.07 -1.57 -4.95
CA ILE A 282 -3.02 -1.79 -3.97
C ILE A 282 -3.72 -2.18 -2.68
N VAL A 283 -3.66 -3.45 -2.34
CA VAL A 283 -4.39 -4.04 -1.23
C VAL A 283 -3.44 -4.24 -0.05
N GLY A 284 -3.87 -3.75 1.11
CA GLY A 284 -3.06 -3.82 2.31
C GLY A 284 -3.72 -3.16 3.50
N ARG A 285 -2.93 -2.82 4.52
CA ARG A 285 -3.40 -2.21 5.77
C ARG A 285 -2.84 -0.80 5.88
N SER A 286 -3.74 0.18 5.88
CA SER A 286 -3.41 1.55 6.27
C SER A 286 -3.26 1.61 7.78
N LEU A 287 -2.20 2.22 8.27
CA LEU A 287 -2.02 2.51 9.70
C LEU A 287 -2.57 3.88 10.10
N ALA A 288 -3.12 4.65 9.16
CA ALA A 288 -3.81 5.90 9.45
C ALA A 288 -5.23 5.63 10.03
N PRO A 289 -5.76 6.53 10.86
CA PRO A 289 -5.12 7.74 11.40
C PRO A 289 -4.27 7.47 12.67
N ALA A 290 -4.09 6.20 13.04
CA ALA A 290 -3.43 5.79 14.27
C ALA A 290 -1.91 6.10 14.28
N PHE A 291 -1.31 6.17 13.10
CA PHE A 291 0.09 6.55 12.90
C PHE A 291 0.24 7.56 11.76
N SER A 292 1.25 8.42 11.90
CA SER A 292 1.78 9.26 10.83
C SER A 292 3.30 9.36 10.93
N VAL A 293 3.96 9.80 9.85
CA VAL A 293 5.42 9.88 9.79
C VAL A 293 5.85 11.24 9.30
N ASP A 294 6.74 11.88 10.04
CA ASP A 294 7.51 13.00 9.52
C ASP A 294 8.87 12.50 9.05
N ILE A 295 9.29 12.98 7.89
CA ILE A 295 10.60 12.71 7.31
C ILE A 295 11.30 14.06 7.19
N ASP A 296 12.44 14.21 7.86
CA ASP A 296 13.22 15.44 7.79
C ASP A 296 14.13 15.50 6.55
N GLU A 297 14.86 16.60 6.41
CA GLU A 297 15.81 16.82 5.31
C GLU A 297 17.01 15.85 5.32
N HIS A 298 17.27 15.18 6.44
CA HIS A 298 18.32 14.18 6.61
C HIS A 298 17.79 12.74 6.49
N ALA A 299 16.55 12.56 6.05
CA ALA A 299 15.85 11.28 5.92
C ALA A 299 15.70 10.52 7.26
N LYS A 300 15.75 11.23 8.39
CA LYS A 300 15.39 10.68 9.70
C LYS A 300 13.88 10.66 9.83
N LEU A 301 13.35 9.56 10.38
CA LEU A 301 11.92 9.36 10.53
C LEU A 301 11.49 9.64 11.97
N THR A 302 10.44 10.44 12.13
CA THR A 302 9.72 10.58 13.39
C THR A 302 8.40 9.84 13.30
N LEU A 303 8.23 8.81 14.12
CA LEU A 303 6.97 8.08 14.23
C LEU A 303 6.02 8.84 15.15
N LYS A 304 4.91 9.33 14.61
CA LYS A 304 3.86 9.97 15.39
C LYS A 304 2.72 9.00 15.66
N VAL A 305 2.22 9.03 16.89
CA VAL A 305 1.06 8.26 17.34
C VAL A 305 0.00 9.25 17.79
N PRO A 306 -0.90 9.70 16.89
CA PRO A 306 -1.94 10.65 17.25
C PRO A 306 -2.93 10.10 18.27
N SER A 307 -3.24 8.80 18.18
CA SER A 307 -4.15 8.10 19.07
C SER A 307 -3.86 6.60 19.08
N TYR A 308 -4.12 5.97 20.23
CA TYR A 308 -4.09 4.51 20.38
C TYR A 308 -5.43 3.83 20.06
N ASN A 309 -6.39 4.60 19.53
CA ASN A 309 -7.68 4.07 19.13
C ASN A 309 -7.55 3.27 17.82
N GLN A 310 -8.27 2.17 17.72
CA GLN A 310 -8.38 1.48 16.44
C GLN A 310 -9.12 2.37 15.43
N PRO A 311 -8.68 2.40 14.16
CA PRO A 311 -9.52 2.92 13.09
C PRO A 311 -10.83 2.14 13.09
N SER A 312 -11.96 2.85 13.12
CA SER A 312 -13.28 2.25 12.92
C SER A 312 -13.27 1.46 11.60
N PRO A 313 -13.94 0.29 11.51
CA PRO A 313 -14.27 -0.28 10.21
C PRO A 313 -14.97 0.79 9.37
N PRO A 314 -14.73 0.86 8.05
CA PRO A 314 -15.49 1.78 7.20
C PRO A 314 -16.98 1.51 7.38
N ASP A 315 -17.77 2.57 7.59
CA ASP A 315 -19.23 2.48 7.57
C ASP A 315 -19.63 1.91 6.21
N ILE A 316 -20.13 0.69 6.20
CA ILE A 316 -20.68 0.06 4.99
C ILE A 316 -22.01 0.78 4.72
N PRO A 317 -22.18 1.52 3.61
CA PRO A 317 -23.51 1.93 3.20
C PRO A 317 -24.28 0.65 2.88
N SER A 318 -25.39 0.43 3.58
CA SER A 318 -26.25 -0.73 3.41
C SER A 318 -26.65 -0.91 1.94
N THR A 319 -25.92 -1.77 1.23
CA THR A 319 -26.30 -2.25 -0.09
C THR A 319 -25.87 -3.70 -0.22
N ASN A 320 -26.84 -4.57 0.04
CA ASN A 320 -26.96 -5.99 -0.32
C ASN A 320 -25.78 -6.92 -0.04
N SER A 321 -25.90 -7.63 1.08
CA SER A 321 -25.25 -8.89 1.39
C SER A 321 -25.43 -9.93 0.29
N SER A 322 -24.35 -10.34 -0.38
CA SER A 322 -24.15 -11.70 -0.95
C SER A 322 -22.76 -11.85 -1.59
N PHE A 323 -21.67 -11.48 -0.89
CA PHE A 323 -20.30 -11.64 -1.44
C PHE A 323 -19.51 -12.84 -0.89
N PHE A 324 -20.15 -13.72 -0.13
CA PHE A 324 -19.61 -15.05 0.16
C PHE A 324 -20.73 -16.08 0.01
N ASP A 325 -21.03 -16.47 -1.23
CA ASP A 325 -21.52 -17.83 -1.45
C ASP A 325 -21.16 -18.38 -2.83
N GLN A 326 -20.74 -19.63 -2.83
CA GLN A 326 -20.24 -20.42 -3.95
C GLN A 326 -21.20 -20.46 -5.13
N ARG A 327 -20.75 -20.26 -6.38
CA ARG A 327 -21.30 -20.93 -7.59
C ARG A 327 -20.19 -21.10 -8.63
N HIS A 328 -19.65 -22.31 -8.78
CA HIS A 328 -20.09 -23.36 -9.72
C HIS A 328 -20.08 -22.92 -11.19
N VAL A 329 -19.17 -23.56 -11.93
CA VAL A 329 -19.08 -23.65 -13.38
C VAL A 329 -20.45 -23.89 -13.99
N ARG A 330 -20.85 -23.06 -14.96
CA ARG A 330 -21.90 -23.39 -15.93
C ARG A 330 -21.52 -22.84 -17.30
N ASP A 331 -21.30 -23.77 -18.21
CA ASP A 331 -21.12 -23.56 -19.64
C ASP A 331 -22.31 -22.81 -20.21
N TYR A 332 -22.05 -21.80 -21.04
CA TYR A 332 -23.06 -21.15 -21.86
C TYR A 332 -22.82 -21.50 -23.32
N TYR A 333 -23.72 -22.33 -23.84
CA TYR A 333 -23.91 -22.62 -25.25
C TYR A 333 -24.35 -21.36 -25.99
N TRP A 334 -23.77 -21.16 -27.18
CA TRP A 334 -24.21 -20.20 -28.18
C TRP A 334 -25.56 -20.66 -28.75
N VAL A 335 -26.51 -19.74 -28.87
CA VAL A 335 -27.69 -19.89 -29.74
C VAL A 335 -27.48 -18.93 -30.90
N GLU A 336 -27.31 -19.51 -32.08
CA GLU A 336 -27.43 -18.83 -33.37
C GLU A 336 -28.91 -18.48 -33.57
N GLU A 337 -29.20 -17.22 -33.89
CA GLU A 337 -30.48 -16.84 -34.50
C GLU A 337 -30.15 -16.35 -35.92
N ASP A 338 -30.47 -17.22 -36.88
CA ASP A 338 -30.58 -16.91 -38.31
C ASP A 338 -31.89 -16.17 -38.59
N ASP A 339 -31.76 -15.17 -39.46
CA ASP A 339 -32.69 -14.61 -40.46
C ASP A 339 -34.20 -14.56 -40.20
N GLU A 340 -34.76 -13.35 -40.34
CA GLU A 340 -35.90 -13.17 -41.25
C GLU A 340 -35.92 -11.77 -41.87
N SER A 341 -35.90 -11.77 -43.21
CA SER A 341 -36.09 -10.66 -44.12
C SER A 341 -37.52 -10.09 -44.06
N SER A 342 -37.66 -8.77 -44.15
CA SER A 342 -38.89 -8.17 -44.68
C SER A 342 -38.56 -6.91 -45.48
N ASP A 343 -38.73 -7.04 -46.80
CA ASP A 343 -38.88 -5.95 -47.75
C ASP A 343 -40.07 -5.07 -47.34
N GLU A 344 -39.90 -3.75 -47.28
CA GLU A 344 -40.99 -2.82 -47.60
C GLU A 344 -40.48 -1.63 -48.41
N GLU A 345 -41.03 -1.61 -49.62
CA GLU A 345 -41.01 -0.63 -50.70
C GLU A 345 -41.76 0.66 -50.29
N PHE A 346 -41.21 1.83 -50.63
CA PHE A 346 -42.00 3.06 -50.69
C PHE A 346 -41.57 3.91 -51.89
N ASP A 347 -42.36 3.82 -52.95
CA ASP A 347 -42.47 4.82 -54.01
C ASP A 347 -43.46 5.93 -53.57
N LEU A 348 -43.01 7.18 -53.64
CA LEU A 348 -43.67 8.32 -54.32
C LEU A 348 -42.79 9.58 -54.30
#